data_AF-A0A662WIB3-F1
#
_entry.id   AF-A0A662WIB3-F1
#
_cell.length_a   1.000
_cell.length_b   1.000
_cell.length_c   1.000
_cell.angle_alpha   90.00
_cell.angle_beta   90.00
_cell.angle_gamma   90.00
#
_symmetry.space_group_name_H-M   'P 1'
#
loop_
_entity.id
_entity.type
_entity.pdbx_description
1 polymer ?
#
loop_
_entity_poly.entity_id
_entity_poly.type
_entity_poly.pdbx_seq_one_letter_code
_entity_poly.pdbx_strand_id
1 'polypeptide(L)' 'MNPARDFGPRLFTYFVGYGSKVWTADGYYFWIPIFGPLLGGTAGAGLYTLLVQVQHPRDPNQV' A
#
# COMPACT_ATOMS: atom_id res chain seq x y z
N MET A 1 0.91 -5.12 -3.85
CA MET A 1 0.64 -3.67 -3.80
C MET A 1 1.51 -3.07 -2.69
N ASN A 2 2.59 -2.36 -3.05
CA ASN A 2 3.58 -1.87 -2.08
C ASN A 2 4.02 -0.45 -2.49
N PRO A 3 3.87 0.56 -1.62
CA PRO A 3 4.30 1.93 -1.90
C PRO A 3 5.78 2.04 -2.32
N ALA A 4 6.68 1.32 -1.66
CA ALA A 4 8.11 1.36 -1.96
C ALA A 4 8.44 0.80 -3.36
N ARG A 5 7.62 -0.15 -3.84
CA ARG A 5 7.77 -0.79 -5.15
C ARG A 5 7.37 0.14 -6.31
N ASP A 6 6.60 1.20 -6.04
CA ASP A 6 6.25 2.20 -7.06
C ASP A 6 7.08 3.49 -6.90
N PHE A 7 7.28 3.94 -5.66
CA PHE A 7 7.98 5.19 -5.36
C PHE A 7 9.47 5.16 -5.75
N GLY A 8 10.19 4.08 -5.42
CA GLY A 8 11.64 3.97 -5.69
C GLY A 8 11.98 4.06 -7.19
N PRO A 9 11.37 3.21 -8.04
CA PRO A 9 11.57 3.29 -9.49
C PRO A 9 11.13 4.63 -10.10
N ARG A 10 10.03 5.25 -9.62
CA ARG A 10 9.62 6.60 -10.09
C ARG A 10 10.64 7.67 -9.76
N LEU A 11 11.17 7.66 -8.54
CA LEU A 11 12.18 8.63 -8.13
C LEU A 11 13.47 8.47 -8.94
N PHE A 12 13.89 7.22 -9.18
CA PHE A 12 15.05 6.95 -10.01
C PHE A 12 14.87 7.44 -11.46
N THR A 13 13.73 7.12 -12.08
CA THR A 13 13.42 7.55 -13.46
C THR A 13 13.28 9.07 -13.58
N TYR A 14 12.78 9.75 -12.55
CA TYR A 14 12.79 11.21 -12.46
C TYR A 14 14.22 11.76 -12.60
N PHE A 15 15.18 11.21 -11.84
CA PHE A 15 16.57 11.67 -11.87
C PHE A 15 17.34 11.30 -13.14
N VAL A 16 16.99 10.18 -13.79
CA VAL A 16 17.61 9.73 -15.06
C VAL A 16 17.07 10.49 -16.28
N GLY A 17 16.25 11.53 -16.08
CA GLY A 17 15.88 12.47 -17.13
C GLY A 17 14.54 12.18 -17.82
N TYR A 18 13.72 11.26 -17.29
CA TYR A 18 12.32 11.10 -17.76
C TYR A 18 11.46 12.33 -17.42
N GLY A 19 11.96 13.22 -16.55
CA GLY A 19 11.35 14.50 -16.22
C GLY A 19 10.12 14.36 -15.32
N SER A 20 9.39 15.46 -15.13
CA SER A 20 8.23 15.55 -14.23
C SER A 20 7.02 14.69 -14.66
N LYS A 21 7.03 14.15 -15.89
CA LYS A 21 5.96 13.30 -16.42
C LYS A 21 5.71 12.05 -15.57
N VAL A 22 6.72 11.55 -14.86
CA VAL A 22 6.57 10.40 -13.96
C VAL A 22 5.63 10.67 -12.77
N TRP A 23 5.40 11.95 -12.44
CA TRP A 23 4.49 12.37 -11.36
C TRP A 23 3.12 12.81 -11.87
N THR A 24 3.02 13.27 -13.12
CA THR A 24 1.79 13.81 -13.69
C THR A 24 1.05 12.84 -14.61
N ALA A 25 1.68 11.73 -15.01
CA ALA A 25 1.08 10.71 -15.86
C ALA A 25 -0.26 10.21 -15.31
N ASP A 26 -1.23 10.07 -16.22
CA ASP A 26 -2.56 9.51 -15.95
C ASP A 26 -3.28 10.18 -14.77
N GLY A 27 -3.30 11.52 -14.76
CA GLY A 27 -4.01 12.29 -13.74
C GLY A 27 -3.37 12.18 -12.35
N TYR A 28 -2.04 12.27 -12.27
CA TYR A 28 -1.27 12.14 -11.03
C TYR A 28 -1.35 10.74 -10.40
N TYR A 29 -1.32 9.67 -11.18
CA TYR A 29 -1.49 8.29 -10.68
C TYR A 29 -0.54 7.89 -9.53
N PHE A 30 0.61 8.56 -9.36
CA PHE A 30 1.63 8.21 -8.35
C PHE A 30 1.11 8.12 -6.90
N TRP A 31 0.04 8.84 -6.52
CA TRP A 31 -0.49 8.81 -5.15
C TRP A 31 -1.31 7.55 -4.87
N ILE A 32 -1.93 6.94 -5.89
CA ILE A 32 -2.77 5.73 -5.75
C ILE A 32 -1.97 4.54 -5.21
N PRO A 33 -0.81 4.13 -5.78
CA PRO A 33 -0.02 3.03 -5.26
C PRO A 33 0.70 3.35 -3.94
N ILE A 34 0.68 4.61 -3.47
CA ILE A 34 1.18 5.00 -2.15
C ILE A 34 0.07 4.87 -1.11
N PHE A 35 -1.06 5.55 -1.29
CA PHE A 35 -2.13 5.59 -0.30
C PHE A 35 -3.06 4.38 -0.36
N GLY A 36 -3.32 3.85 -1.56
CA GLY A 36 -4.19 2.69 -1.77
C GLY A 36 -3.74 1.47 -0.94
N PRO A 37 -2.45 1.08 -0.97
CA PRO A 37 -1.97 -0.05 -0.17
C PRO A 37 -1.92 0.23 1.33
N LEU A 38 -1.64 1.47 1.75
CA LEU A 38 -1.62 1.83 3.18
C LEU A 38 -3.02 1.74 3.79
N LEU A 39 -4.02 2.32 3.12
CA LEU A 39 -5.41 2.28 3.55
C LEU A 39 -5.99 0.88 3.38
N GLY A 40 -5.78 0.25 2.23
CA GLY A 40 -6.27 -1.09 1.92
C GLY A 40 -5.65 -2.16 2.80
N GLY A 41 -4.36 -2.06 3.12
CA GLY A 41 -3.68 -2.98 4.04
C GLY A 41 -4.23 -2.88 5.46
N THR A 42 -4.42 -1.65 5.97
CA THR A 42 -4.98 -1.41 7.30
C THR A 42 -6.44 -1.88 7.39
N ALA A 43 -7.26 -1.51 6.40
CA ALA A 43 -8.66 -1.92 6.32
C ALA A 43 -8.78 -3.45 6.15
N GLY A 44 -7.94 -4.07 5.33
CA GLY A 44 -7.91 -5.50 5.12
C GLY A 44 -7.50 -6.28 6.37
N ALA A 45 -6.49 -5.80 7.12
CA ALA A 45 -6.11 -6.38 8.40
C ALA A 45 -7.24 -6.28 9.45
N GLY A 46 -7.90 -5.11 9.50
CA GLY A 46 -9.09 -4.92 10.34
C GLY A 46 -10.23 -5.87 9.96
N LEU A 47 -10.50 -6.02 8.65
CA LEU A 47 -11.53 -6.91 8.15
C LEU A 47 -11.22 -8.38 8.43
N TYR A 48 -9.96 -8.81 8.27
CA TYR A 48 -9.52 -10.16 8.67
C TYR A 48 -9.74 -10.38 10.17
N THR A 49 -9.42 -9.38 10.99
CA THR A 49 -9.63 -9.48 12.44
C THR A 49 -11.12 -9.67 12.76
N LEU A 50 -11.99 -8.86 12.15
CA LEU A 50 -13.43 -8.90 12.42
C LEU A 50 -14.12 -10.15 11.88
N LEU A 51 -13.80 -10.54 10.65
CA LEU A 51 -14.50 -11.62 9.96
C LEU A 51 -13.93 -13.00 10.28
N VAL A 52 -12.62 -13.09 10.53
CA VAL A 52 -11.92 -14.37 10.70
C VAL A 52 -11.42 -14.52 12.13
N GLN A 53 -10.60 -13.60 12.63
CA GLN A 53 -9.95 -13.74 13.94
C GLN A 53 -10.96 -13.82 15.09
N VAL A 54 -12.04 -13.04 15.06
CA VAL A 54 -13.09 -13.05 16.11
C VAL A 54 -13.82 -14.39 16.20
N GLN A 55 -13.88 -15.14 15.09
CA GLN A 55 -14.56 -16.45 15.06
C GLN A 55 -13.68 -17.58 15.62
N HIS A 56 -12.36 -17.38 15.73
CA HIS A 56 -11.46 -18.41 16.23
C HIS A 56 -11.54 -18.51 17.76
N PRO A 57 -11.52 -19.73 18.33
CA PRO A 57 -11.36 -19.91 19.76
C PRO A 57 -10.07 -19.22 20.21
N ARG A 58 -10.15 -18.41 21.27
CA ARG A 58 -8.95 -17.79 21.83
C ARG A 58 -8.10 -18.87 22.48
N ASP A 59 -6.87 -19.03 22.02
CA ASP A 59 -5.92 -19.91 22.67
C ASP A 59 -5.51 -19.29 24.02
N PRO A 60 -5.70 -19.96 25.16
CA PRO A 60 -5.40 -19.40 26.48
C PRO A 60 -3.92 -19.12 26.72
N ASN A 61 -3.04 -19.58 25.82
CA ASN A 61 -1.58 -19.41 25.92
C ASN A 61 -1.04 -18.24 25.07
N GLN A 62 -1.90 -17.47 24.38
CA GLN A 62 -1.51 -16.25 23.70
C GLN A 62 -1.72 -15.03 24.63
N VAL A 63 -0.77 -14.79 25.52
CA VAL A 63 -0.61 -13.56 26.30
C VAL A 63 0.73 -12.91 26.01
#